data_AF-A0A800N9J0-F1
#
_entry.id   AF-A0A800N9J0-F1
#
_cell.length_a   1.000
_cell.length_b   1.000
_cell.length_c   1.000
_cell.angle_alpha   90.00
_cell.angle_beta   90.00
_cell.angle_gamma   90.00
#
_symmetry.space_group_name_H-M   'P 1'
#
loop_
_entity.id
_entity.type
_entity.pdbx_description
1 polymer ?
#
loop_
_entity_poly.entity_id
_entity_poly.type
_entity_poly.pdbx_seq_one_letter_code
_entity_poly.pdbx_strand_id
1 'polypeptide(L)'
;MERRGLLPFVVTAFFAVMISLFTFSLIDSKDAEPPKTETVPDGQSKSHDSDISNEVKNNIKGNKANVNNSIDNDLNNGEDSQIDNNVSNDIEVNVDVNVTNTIKNKADKNQDTGQKGNEKENSSGDKGKENDQDGQSGDDEVVWGVDSASLTTGDLLSCVRENFGSPKVWGRYLGEKEGVSAGITQEEAELLQGNDIKLLVIWNRFNDARGLGNGQSEARAAVQLAKDLGIPEGVAVFADIEPDYPVDSSFIEGWYQAMSESPYEPGIYGIFDEEKALRKAFDQAAAENSPLLENTYIWTAAPNKGITTQAQAPEYKPEAPENSLIAGWQYGIDAKACNIDTNLFNKDILDVLW
;
A
#
# COMPACT_ATOMS: atom_id res chain seq x y z
N MET A 1 67.92 0.96 -27.72
CA MET A 1 68.37 1.13 -26.32
C MET A 1 67.13 0.96 -25.45
N GLU A 2 66.66 -0.24 -25.13
CA GLU A 2 67.22 -1.31 -24.29
C GLU A 2 67.65 -0.89 -22.87
N ARG A 3 66.84 -1.30 -21.88
CA ARG A 3 67.14 -2.10 -20.66
C ARG A 3 65.95 -1.93 -19.70
N ARG A 4 65.04 -2.89 -19.43
CA ARG A 4 65.11 -4.25 -18.86
C ARG A 4 65.76 -4.37 -17.47
N GLY A 5 64.96 -4.88 -16.53
CA GLY A 5 65.34 -5.55 -15.28
C GLY A 5 64.44 -5.13 -14.11
N LEU A 6 63.94 -5.98 -13.21
CA LEU A 6 63.95 -7.43 -13.04
C LEU A 6 63.02 -7.72 -11.82
N LEU A 7 62.15 -8.72 -11.92
CA LEU A 7 61.50 -9.35 -10.76
C LEU A 7 62.51 -10.28 -10.05
N PRO A 8 62.33 -10.55 -8.75
CA PRO A 8 62.07 -11.95 -8.40
C PRO A 8 61.05 -12.17 -7.26
N PHE A 9 60.33 -13.28 -7.46
CA PHE A 9 59.65 -14.18 -6.52
C PHE A 9 60.13 -14.19 -5.07
N VAL A 10 59.16 -14.25 -4.13
CA VAL A 10 59.20 -15.20 -3.00
C VAL A 10 57.81 -15.82 -2.83
N VAL A 11 57.76 -17.13 -3.01
CA VAL A 11 56.67 -18.05 -2.66
C VAL A 11 56.96 -18.58 -1.27
N THR A 12 56.03 -18.53 -0.33
CA THR A 12 55.84 -19.63 0.64
C THR A 12 54.41 -19.65 1.19
N ALA A 13 53.77 -20.81 1.05
CA ALA A 13 52.44 -21.13 1.52
C ALA A 13 52.39 -21.35 3.03
N PHE A 14 51.22 -21.14 3.66
CA PHE A 14 50.79 -21.92 4.81
C PHE A 14 49.27 -22.14 4.75
N PHE A 15 48.92 -23.40 4.50
CA PHE A 15 47.61 -24.01 4.68
C PHE A 15 47.50 -24.49 6.15
N ALA A 16 46.40 -24.17 6.82
CA ALA A 16 45.87 -24.88 7.98
C ALA A 16 44.36 -24.54 8.06
N VAL A 17 43.46 -25.33 7.47
CA VAL A 17 42.80 -26.51 8.04
C VAL A 17 42.31 -26.27 9.47
N MET A 18 41.05 -25.85 9.59
CA MET A 18 40.21 -26.06 10.77
C MET A 18 38.94 -26.76 10.29
N ILE A 19 39.04 -28.09 10.24
CA ILE A 19 37.91 -29.02 10.16
C ILE A 19 37.35 -29.11 11.58
N SER A 20 36.18 -28.52 11.82
CA SER A 20 35.43 -28.76 13.05
C SER A 20 34.80 -30.15 12.98
N LEU A 21 35.26 -31.01 13.87
CA LEU A 21 34.80 -32.37 14.08
C LEU A 21 33.34 -32.36 14.59
N PHE A 22 32.38 -32.64 13.71
CA PHE A 22 31.11 -33.24 14.12
C PHE A 22 31.34 -34.73 14.34
N THR A 23 31.59 -35.13 15.58
CA THR A 23 31.56 -36.54 15.97
C THR A 23 30.11 -37.01 16.00
N PHE A 24 29.75 -37.80 15.00
CA PHE A 24 28.60 -38.69 15.04
C PHE A 24 28.81 -39.72 16.16
N SER A 25 28.04 -39.59 17.25
CA SER A 25 27.77 -40.72 18.14
C SER A 25 26.63 -41.53 17.55
N LEU A 26 26.99 -42.68 16.97
CA LEU A 26 26.08 -43.78 16.70
C LEU A 26 25.56 -44.31 18.05
N ILE A 27 24.28 -44.09 18.34
CA ILE A 27 23.56 -44.84 19.38
C ILE A 27 22.75 -45.92 18.67
N ASP A 28 23.05 -47.14 19.11
CA ASP A 28 22.53 -48.42 18.71
C ASP A 28 21.00 -48.49 18.94
N SER A 29 20.29 -49.00 17.95
CA SER A 29 18.85 -49.23 18.01
C SER A 29 18.64 -50.64 18.53
N LYS A 30 18.23 -50.76 19.81
CA LYS A 30 17.48 -51.92 20.34
C LYS A 30 16.92 -51.66 21.73
N ASP A 31 15.66 -52.05 21.87
CA ASP A 31 14.90 -52.31 23.08
C ASP A 31 14.48 -51.09 23.93
N ALA A 32 13.32 -50.53 23.60
CA ALA A 32 12.48 -49.78 24.53
C ALA A 32 11.11 -50.46 24.66
N GLU A 33 10.86 -51.06 25.82
CA GLU A 33 9.56 -51.59 26.24
C GLU A 33 8.49 -50.47 26.33
N PRO A 34 7.19 -50.78 26.12
CA PRO A 34 6.14 -49.77 26.17
C PRO A 34 5.84 -49.37 27.63
N PRO A 35 5.71 -48.08 27.96
CA PRO A 35 5.33 -47.70 29.31
C PRO A 35 3.84 -47.97 29.54
N LYS A 36 3.57 -48.53 30.72
CA LYS A 36 2.27 -48.92 31.24
C LYS A 36 1.34 -47.71 31.42
N THR A 37 0.08 -47.96 31.08
CA THR A 37 -1.08 -47.10 31.28
C THR A 37 -1.31 -46.83 32.78
N GLU A 38 -1.21 -45.57 33.21
CA GLU A 38 -1.83 -45.09 34.45
C GLU A 38 -3.06 -44.26 34.10
N THR A 39 -4.22 -44.78 34.51
CA THR A 39 -5.51 -44.10 34.55
C THR A 39 -5.58 -43.20 35.79
N VAL A 40 -5.83 -41.90 35.60
CA VAL A 40 -6.21 -40.92 36.64
C VAL A 40 -7.38 -40.09 36.10
N PRO A 41 -8.37 -39.74 36.95
CA PRO A 41 -9.78 -39.66 36.55
C PRO A 41 -10.24 -38.29 36.04
N ASP A 42 -11.40 -38.38 35.41
CA ASP A 42 -12.30 -37.39 34.85
C ASP A 42 -12.38 -36.03 35.58
N GLY A 43 -12.35 -34.95 34.78
CA GLY A 43 -12.69 -33.60 35.26
C GLY A 43 -11.84 -32.44 34.74
N GLN A 44 -11.87 -32.15 33.43
CA GLN A 44 -11.93 -30.80 32.82
C GLN A 44 -11.74 -30.92 31.30
N SER A 45 -12.75 -30.49 30.55
CA SER A 45 -12.73 -30.40 29.08
C SER A 45 -11.53 -29.57 28.62
N LYS A 46 -10.53 -30.21 28.02
CA LYS A 46 -9.44 -29.53 27.30
C LYS A 46 -9.96 -29.12 25.93
N SER A 47 -9.83 -27.83 25.60
CA SER A 47 -9.87 -27.36 24.22
C SER A 47 -8.94 -28.24 23.39
N HIS A 48 -9.47 -28.84 22.32
CA HIS A 48 -8.63 -29.49 21.32
C HIS A 48 -8.30 -28.45 20.27
N ASP A 49 -7.08 -27.96 20.29
CA ASP A 49 -6.56 -27.11 19.24
C ASP A 49 -6.47 -27.93 17.95
N SER A 50 -7.03 -27.41 16.87
CA SER A 50 -6.96 -28.03 15.54
C SER A 50 -6.06 -27.16 14.66
N ASP A 51 -4.93 -27.67 14.19
CA ASP A 51 -4.05 -26.95 13.26
C ASP A 51 -4.14 -27.56 11.87
N ILE A 52 -4.11 -26.72 10.83
CA ILE A 52 -4.09 -27.16 9.43
C ILE A 52 -2.82 -26.65 8.77
N SER A 53 -2.01 -27.56 8.20
CA SER A 53 -0.83 -27.18 7.43
C SER A 53 -0.87 -27.82 6.05
N ASN A 54 -0.73 -27.02 5.00
CA ASN A 54 -0.60 -27.48 3.63
C ASN A 54 0.71 -27.01 3.02
N GLU A 55 1.50 -27.93 2.48
CA GLU A 55 2.67 -27.62 1.66
C GLU A 55 2.46 -28.19 0.25
N VAL A 56 2.42 -27.31 -0.75
CA VAL A 56 2.28 -27.70 -2.16
C VAL A 56 3.49 -27.19 -2.93
N LYS A 57 4.30 -28.12 -3.45
CA LYS A 57 5.49 -27.78 -4.23
C LYS A 57 5.39 -28.32 -5.65
N ASN A 58 5.37 -27.42 -6.63
CA ASN A 58 5.45 -27.79 -8.04
C ASN A 58 6.82 -27.44 -8.59
N ASN A 59 7.52 -28.43 -9.15
CA ASN A 59 8.76 -28.22 -9.88
C ASN A 59 8.54 -28.62 -11.35
N ILE A 60 8.59 -27.66 -12.26
CA ILE A 60 8.32 -27.91 -13.68
C ILE A 60 9.47 -27.41 -14.53
N LYS A 61 9.99 -28.31 -15.36
CA LYS A 61 10.99 -28.03 -16.39
C LYS A 61 10.46 -28.43 -17.75
N GLY A 62 10.48 -27.52 -18.72
CA GLY A 62 9.87 -27.75 -20.03
C GLY A 62 9.78 -26.48 -20.86
N ASN A 63 8.97 -26.50 -21.94
CA ASN A 63 8.82 -25.33 -22.81
C ASN A 63 7.63 -24.43 -22.42
N LYS A 64 6.61 -24.99 -21.77
CA LYS A 64 5.43 -24.27 -21.24
C LYS A 64 4.98 -24.92 -19.94
N ALA A 65 4.45 -24.13 -19.02
CA ALA A 65 3.88 -24.62 -17.77
C ALA A 65 2.55 -23.93 -17.46
N ASN A 66 1.57 -24.71 -17.01
CA ASN A 66 0.36 -24.20 -16.39
C ASN A 66 0.17 -24.93 -15.06
N VAL A 67 0.21 -24.19 -13.95
CA VAL A 67 0.12 -24.74 -12.60
C VAL A 67 -1.04 -24.09 -11.88
N ASN A 68 -1.97 -24.90 -11.38
CA ASN A 68 -3.11 -24.43 -10.60
C ASN A 68 -3.16 -25.18 -9.28
N ASN A 69 -2.82 -24.52 -8.19
CA ASN A 69 -2.97 -25.06 -6.83
C ASN A 69 -4.14 -24.38 -6.16
N SER A 70 -5.06 -25.16 -5.60
CA SER A 70 -6.16 -24.64 -4.79
C SER A 70 -6.14 -25.31 -3.43
N ILE A 71 -6.05 -24.51 -2.37
CA ILE A 71 -6.11 -24.98 -1.00
C ILE A 71 -7.26 -24.24 -0.32
N ASP A 72 -8.17 -24.99 0.30
CA ASP A 72 -9.31 -24.44 1.03
C ASP A 72 -9.33 -25.08 2.41
N ASN A 73 -9.05 -24.28 3.44
CA ASN A 73 -9.02 -24.72 4.83
C ASN A 73 -10.15 -24.05 5.58
N ASP A 74 -11.02 -24.88 6.17
CA ASP A 74 -12.10 -24.42 7.04
C ASP A 74 -11.91 -25.03 8.42
N LEU A 75 -11.61 -24.17 9.38
CA LEU A 75 -11.28 -24.54 10.75
C LEU A 75 -12.35 -24.02 11.68
N ASN A 76 -13.12 -24.96 12.22
CA ASN A 76 -14.22 -24.69 13.13
C ASN A 76 -13.90 -25.29 14.50
N ASN A 77 -13.54 -24.40 15.43
CA ASN A 77 -13.21 -24.62 16.85
C ASN A 77 -11.72 -24.87 17.17
N GLY A 78 -11.10 -23.82 17.71
CA GLY A 78 -9.94 -23.85 18.60
C GLY A 78 -9.52 -22.41 18.89
N GLU A 79 -9.32 -22.06 20.15
CA GLU A 79 -8.93 -20.69 20.54
C GLU A 79 -7.52 -20.33 20.03
N ASP A 80 -6.67 -21.36 19.84
CA ASP A 80 -5.25 -21.28 19.46
C ASP A 80 -4.93 -22.01 18.15
N SER A 81 -5.91 -22.17 17.26
CA SER A 81 -5.73 -22.91 16.00
C SER A 81 -5.01 -22.12 14.92
N GLN A 82 -4.01 -22.75 14.30
CA GLN A 82 -3.15 -22.18 13.26
C GLN A 82 -3.41 -22.82 11.89
N ILE A 83 -3.46 -22.00 10.84
CA ILE A 83 -3.53 -22.46 9.46
C ILE A 83 -2.28 -21.99 8.70
N ASP A 84 -1.40 -22.92 8.36
CA ASP A 84 -0.18 -22.66 7.58
C ASP A 84 -0.34 -23.17 6.15
N ASN A 85 -0.16 -22.30 5.14
CA ASN A 85 -0.14 -22.73 3.73
C ASN A 85 1.15 -22.27 3.07
N ASN A 86 1.92 -23.22 2.58
CA ASN A 86 3.14 -22.95 1.82
C ASN A 86 2.98 -23.51 0.41
N VAL A 87 2.89 -22.63 -0.59
CA VAL A 87 2.82 -23.05 -2.00
C VAL A 87 4.03 -22.52 -2.74
N SER A 88 4.89 -23.42 -3.19
CA SER A 88 6.12 -23.10 -3.90
C SER A 88 6.06 -23.63 -5.34
N ASN A 89 6.18 -22.75 -6.32
CA ASN A 89 6.24 -23.12 -7.74
C ASN A 89 7.61 -22.74 -8.29
N ASP A 90 8.46 -23.74 -8.49
CA ASP A 90 9.77 -23.62 -9.11
C ASP A 90 9.64 -24.03 -10.59
N ILE A 91 9.51 -23.04 -11.48
CA ILE A 91 9.20 -23.26 -12.89
C ILE A 91 10.32 -22.69 -13.76
N GLU A 92 10.98 -23.58 -14.48
CA GLU A 92 12.07 -23.28 -15.39
C GLU A 92 11.63 -23.62 -16.83
N VAL A 93 11.01 -22.64 -17.52
CA VAL A 93 10.55 -22.80 -18.92
C VAL A 93 10.80 -21.54 -19.75
N ASN A 94 10.80 -21.71 -21.08
CA ASN A 94 11.36 -20.72 -22.02
C ASN A 94 10.32 -19.89 -22.80
N VAL A 95 9.02 -20.13 -22.60
CA VAL A 95 7.97 -19.54 -23.44
C VAL A 95 6.83 -18.96 -22.60
N ASP A 96 5.87 -19.79 -22.17
CA ASP A 96 4.69 -19.30 -21.44
C ASP A 96 4.57 -20.01 -20.09
N VAL A 97 4.45 -19.21 -19.03
CA VAL A 97 4.16 -19.66 -17.66
C VAL A 97 2.87 -19.01 -17.20
N ASN A 98 1.89 -19.84 -16.83
CA ASN A 98 0.70 -19.38 -16.10
C ASN A 98 0.64 -20.14 -14.78
N VAL A 99 0.66 -19.41 -13.66
CA VAL A 99 0.56 -20.01 -12.33
C VAL A 99 -0.57 -19.33 -11.58
N THR A 100 -1.53 -20.12 -11.11
CA THR A 100 -2.59 -19.66 -10.21
C THR A 100 -2.51 -20.45 -8.92
N ASN A 101 -2.31 -19.76 -7.79
CA ASN A 101 -2.44 -20.36 -6.47
C ASN A 101 -3.61 -19.69 -5.76
N THR A 102 -4.68 -20.43 -5.53
CA THR A 102 -5.85 -19.95 -4.78
C THR A 102 -5.83 -20.57 -3.40
N ILE A 103 -5.63 -19.77 -2.37
CA ILE A 103 -5.68 -20.23 -0.98
C ILE A 103 -6.86 -19.53 -0.31
N LYS A 104 -7.77 -20.30 0.28
CA LYS A 104 -8.87 -19.81 1.10
C LYS A 104 -8.71 -20.40 2.50
N ASN A 105 -8.66 -19.53 3.49
CA ASN A 105 -8.61 -19.93 4.89
C ASN A 105 -9.80 -19.30 5.59
N LYS A 106 -10.60 -20.13 6.25
CA LYS A 106 -11.72 -19.73 7.08
C LYS A 106 -11.46 -20.25 8.49
N ALA A 107 -11.46 -19.36 9.47
CA ALA A 107 -11.32 -19.70 10.88
C ALA A 107 -12.35 -18.91 11.68
N ASP A 108 -13.32 -19.60 12.26
CA ASP A 108 -14.40 -18.99 13.05
C ASP A 108 -14.10 -19.09 14.55
N LYS A 109 -14.07 -17.94 15.25
CA LYS A 109 -14.00 -17.90 16.72
C LYS A 109 -15.42 -17.96 17.30
N ASN A 110 -15.66 -18.93 18.18
CA ASN A 110 -16.93 -19.08 18.87
C ASN A 110 -17.07 -17.96 19.93
N GLN A 111 -17.76 -16.86 19.61
CA GLN A 111 -18.13 -15.86 20.62
C GLN A 111 -19.43 -16.30 21.32
N ASP A 112 -19.27 -16.67 22.59
CA ASP A 112 -20.38 -16.95 23.50
C ASP A 112 -21.22 -15.68 23.74
N THR A 113 -22.50 -15.72 23.35
CA THR A 113 -23.44 -14.60 23.45
C THR A 113 -24.00 -14.49 24.87
N GLY A 114 -23.52 -13.52 25.64
CA GLY A 114 -24.05 -13.16 26.98
C GLY A 114 -24.88 -11.87 26.96
N GLN A 115 -26.20 -12.02 26.89
CA GLN A 115 -27.24 -10.98 26.89
C GLN A 115 -27.53 -10.39 28.29
N LYS A 116 -27.77 -9.06 28.39
CA LYS A 116 -28.62 -8.28 29.36
C LYS A 116 -28.33 -6.78 29.16
N GLY A 117 -29.24 -5.85 28.84
CA GLY A 117 -30.67 -5.72 29.10
C GLY A 117 -30.91 -4.65 30.18
N ASN A 118 -31.27 -3.41 29.80
CA ASN A 118 -32.38 -2.65 30.42
C ASN A 118 -32.57 -1.23 29.83
N GLU A 119 -33.81 -1.01 29.40
CA GLU A 119 -34.45 0.25 29.03
C GLU A 119 -34.69 1.16 30.24
N LYS A 120 -34.83 2.48 29.98
CA LYS A 120 -35.91 3.30 30.54
C LYS A 120 -36.08 4.62 29.80
N GLU A 121 -37.28 4.81 29.26
CA GLU A 121 -37.84 6.06 28.74
C GLU A 121 -38.03 7.12 29.83
N ASN A 122 -37.97 8.40 29.43
CA ASN A 122 -39.05 9.35 29.76
C ASN A 122 -39.06 10.58 28.86
N SER A 123 -40.28 11.03 28.58
CA SER A 123 -40.72 11.97 27.55
C SER A 123 -40.91 13.40 28.08
N SER A 124 -40.74 14.43 27.23
CA SER A 124 -41.77 15.46 26.88
C SER A 124 -41.25 16.90 26.67
N GLY A 125 -41.53 17.44 25.47
CA GLY A 125 -41.93 18.84 25.15
C GLY A 125 -40.84 19.93 25.11
N ASP A 126 -40.88 20.99 24.31
CA ASP A 126 -41.78 21.49 23.25
C ASP A 126 -41.08 22.73 22.60
N LYS A 127 -41.27 22.92 21.28
CA LYS A 127 -41.11 24.15 20.45
C LYS A 127 -39.80 24.95 20.36
N GLY A 128 -39.33 25.06 19.12
CA GLY A 128 -38.66 26.25 18.58
C GLY A 128 -38.33 26.06 17.10
N LYS A 129 -39.07 26.73 16.20
CA LYS A 129 -38.80 26.79 14.76
C LYS A 129 -37.63 27.75 14.52
N GLU A 130 -36.67 27.35 13.70
CA GLU A 130 -35.91 28.27 12.85
C GLU A 130 -35.59 27.56 11.53
N ASN A 131 -35.86 28.27 10.43
CA ASN A 131 -35.55 27.86 9.07
C ASN A 131 -34.05 28.08 8.87
N ASP A 132 -33.36 27.10 8.30
CA ASP A 132 -32.27 27.36 7.37
C ASP A 132 -32.33 26.33 6.25
N GLN A 133 -32.56 26.84 5.04
CA GLN A 133 -32.21 26.18 3.79
C GLN A 133 -30.75 26.51 3.53
N ASP A 134 -29.88 25.52 3.52
CA ASP A 134 -28.86 25.23 2.50
C ASP A 134 -27.75 24.38 3.10
N GLY A 135 -27.21 23.49 2.28
CA GLY A 135 -26.11 22.61 2.66
C GLY A 135 -26.45 21.15 2.46
N GLN A 136 -26.56 20.80 1.18
CA GLN A 136 -26.62 19.45 0.66
C GLN A 136 -25.57 18.54 1.33
N SER A 137 -25.98 17.81 2.37
CA SER A 137 -25.24 16.66 2.89
C SER A 137 -25.42 15.53 1.88
N GLY A 138 -24.67 15.61 0.78
CA GLY A 138 -24.26 14.41 0.09
C GLY A 138 -23.51 13.57 1.10
N ASP A 139 -23.94 12.34 1.30
CA ASP A 139 -23.19 11.37 2.09
C ASP A 139 -21.93 11.10 1.25
N ASP A 140 -20.91 11.95 1.38
CA ASP A 140 -19.63 11.84 0.67
C ASP A 140 -18.98 10.56 1.19
N GLU A 141 -19.23 9.46 0.49
CA GLU A 141 -18.72 8.16 0.87
C GLU A 141 -17.19 8.22 0.84
N VAL A 142 -16.56 7.98 1.98
CA VAL A 142 -15.10 8.03 2.10
C VAL A 142 -14.54 6.62 2.00
N VAL A 143 -13.48 6.45 1.21
CA VAL A 143 -12.77 5.18 1.09
C VAL A 143 -11.37 5.27 1.70
N TRP A 144 -10.96 4.19 2.36
CA TRP A 144 -9.64 4.09 2.95
C TRP A 144 -8.62 3.57 1.92
N GLY A 145 -7.42 4.14 1.95
CA GLY A 145 -6.33 3.74 1.09
C GLY A 145 -4.98 3.98 1.74
N VAL A 146 -3.93 3.66 0.99
CA VAL A 146 -2.54 3.82 1.42
C VAL A 146 -1.72 4.41 0.27
N ASP A 147 -0.51 4.83 0.55
CA ASP A 147 0.51 5.07 -0.48
C ASP A 147 1.86 4.54 0.01
N SER A 148 2.79 4.30 -0.92
CA SER A 148 4.10 3.77 -0.58
C SER A 148 5.19 4.22 -1.54
N ALA A 149 6.36 4.56 -0.99
CA ALA A 149 7.57 4.84 -1.76
C ALA A 149 8.18 3.57 -2.36
N SER A 150 8.11 2.43 -1.66
CA SER A 150 8.57 1.13 -2.16
C SER A 150 7.57 0.49 -3.12
N LEU A 151 8.06 -0.42 -3.97
CA LEU A 151 7.22 -1.29 -4.79
C LEU A 151 6.21 -2.06 -3.93
N THR A 152 4.99 -2.15 -4.43
CA THR A 152 3.92 -2.95 -3.84
C THR A 152 4.02 -4.37 -4.34
N THR A 153 4.62 -5.21 -3.52
CA THR A 153 4.65 -6.66 -3.74
C THR A 153 3.42 -7.31 -3.11
N GLY A 154 3.19 -8.59 -3.44
CA GLY A 154 2.18 -9.38 -2.73
C GLY A 154 2.40 -9.40 -1.22
N ASP A 155 3.66 -9.40 -0.78
CA ASP A 155 4.02 -9.37 0.64
C ASP A 155 3.64 -8.04 1.29
N LEU A 156 3.91 -6.90 0.65
CA LEU A 156 3.52 -5.59 1.17
C LEU A 156 2.00 -5.45 1.22
N LEU A 157 1.30 -5.87 0.16
CA LEU A 157 -0.17 -5.88 0.13
C LEU A 157 -0.76 -6.76 1.25
N SER A 158 -0.17 -7.93 1.50
CA SER A 158 -0.61 -8.84 2.56
C SER A 158 -0.34 -8.24 3.94
N CYS A 159 0.84 -7.66 4.15
CA CYS A 159 1.19 -6.91 5.36
C CYS A 159 0.14 -5.83 5.67
N VAL A 160 -0.24 -5.02 4.68
CA VAL A 160 -1.25 -3.97 4.86
C VAL A 160 -2.60 -4.55 5.25
N ARG A 161 -3.05 -5.63 4.59
CA ARG A 161 -4.31 -6.31 4.90
C ARG A 161 -4.37 -6.88 6.31
N GLU A 162 -3.27 -7.45 6.76
CA GLU A 162 -3.18 -8.08 8.08
C GLU A 162 -3.07 -7.06 9.22
N ASN A 163 -2.35 -5.97 8.99
CA ASN A 163 -2.01 -5.01 10.06
C ASN A 163 -2.89 -3.75 10.07
N PHE A 164 -3.45 -3.35 8.93
CA PHE A 164 -4.11 -2.05 8.79
C PHE A 164 -5.54 -2.17 8.25
N GLY A 165 -5.76 -2.95 7.19
CA GLY A 165 -7.08 -3.08 6.56
C GLY A 165 -7.00 -3.30 5.06
N SER A 166 -8.14 -3.23 4.39
CA SER A 166 -8.24 -3.48 2.94
C SER A 166 -8.28 -2.16 2.17
N PRO A 167 -7.17 -1.73 1.56
CA PRO A 167 -7.12 -0.47 0.84
C PRO A 167 -7.99 -0.55 -0.42
N LYS A 168 -8.65 0.56 -0.76
CA LYS A 168 -9.35 0.77 -2.04
C LYS A 168 -8.55 1.61 -3.02
N VAL A 169 -7.60 2.38 -2.50
CA VAL A 169 -6.68 3.20 -3.26
C VAL A 169 -5.26 2.91 -2.80
N TRP A 170 -4.33 2.85 -3.74
CA TRP A 170 -2.90 2.79 -3.49
C TRP A 170 -2.17 3.88 -4.27
N GLY A 171 -1.56 4.84 -3.58
CA GLY A 171 -0.72 5.87 -4.19
C GLY A 171 0.65 5.34 -4.57
N ARG A 172 1.03 5.52 -5.83
CA ARG A 172 2.30 5.03 -6.40
C ARG A 172 2.95 6.03 -7.32
N TYR A 173 4.28 6.05 -7.25
CA TYR A 173 5.11 6.99 -8.01
C TYR A 173 5.21 6.58 -9.47
N LEU A 174 4.96 7.51 -10.38
CA LEU A 174 4.94 7.30 -11.81
C LEU A 174 6.32 6.90 -12.38
N GLY A 175 7.40 7.27 -11.70
CA GLY A 175 8.75 6.94 -12.12
C GLY A 175 9.73 6.83 -10.96
N GLU A 176 10.85 6.18 -11.23
CA GLU A 176 11.94 6.02 -10.26
C GLU A 176 12.58 7.37 -9.90
N LYS A 177 12.81 7.58 -8.60
CA LYS A 177 13.66 8.63 -8.06
C LYS A 177 14.63 7.99 -7.08
N GLU A 178 15.88 7.84 -7.52
CA GLU A 178 16.91 7.07 -6.82
C GLU A 178 17.01 7.46 -5.33
N GLY A 179 16.88 6.46 -4.45
CA GLY A 179 16.95 6.65 -3.00
C GLY A 179 15.74 7.32 -2.37
N VAL A 180 14.69 7.61 -3.14
CA VAL A 180 13.45 8.27 -2.68
C VAL A 180 12.24 7.40 -2.94
N SER A 181 12.00 7.00 -4.19
CA SER A 181 10.78 6.26 -4.56
C SER A 181 10.99 5.33 -5.74
N ALA A 182 10.41 4.13 -5.63
CA ALA A 182 10.32 3.18 -6.71
C ALA A 182 9.18 3.56 -7.68
N GLY A 183 9.49 3.61 -8.97
CA GLY A 183 8.48 3.81 -10.02
C GLY A 183 7.54 2.61 -10.15
N ILE A 184 6.26 2.85 -10.42
CA ILE A 184 5.27 1.80 -10.66
C ILE A 184 5.63 0.99 -11.90
N THR A 185 5.47 -0.34 -11.82
CA THR A 185 5.63 -1.25 -12.96
C THR A 185 4.28 -1.78 -13.45
N GLN A 186 4.26 -2.34 -14.65
CA GLN A 186 3.05 -2.96 -15.20
C GLN A 186 2.57 -4.13 -14.33
N GLU A 187 3.49 -4.95 -13.84
CA GLU A 187 3.18 -6.09 -12.97
C GLU A 187 2.61 -5.63 -11.62
N GLU A 188 3.13 -4.53 -11.06
CA GLU A 188 2.60 -3.91 -9.85
C GLU A 188 1.18 -3.38 -10.07
N ALA A 189 0.95 -2.70 -11.21
CA ALA A 189 -0.37 -2.19 -11.55
C ALA A 189 -1.40 -3.32 -11.70
N GLU A 190 -1.03 -4.40 -12.40
CA GLU A 190 -1.87 -5.59 -12.56
C GLU A 190 -2.16 -6.29 -11.23
N LEU A 191 -1.18 -6.37 -10.33
CA LEU A 191 -1.37 -6.92 -8.99
C LEU A 191 -2.44 -6.13 -8.23
N LEU A 192 -2.33 -4.79 -8.21
CA LEU A 192 -3.24 -3.93 -7.46
C LEU A 192 -4.65 -3.93 -8.07
N GLN A 193 -4.76 -3.78 -9.38
CA GLN A 193 -6.04 -3.79 -10.09
C GLN A 193 -6.74 -5.15 -10.03
N GLY A 194 -5.98 -6.25 -10.14
CA GLY A 194 -6.50 -7.61 -9.94
C GLY A 194 -7.01 -7.88 -8.51
N ASN A 195 -6.74 -6.97 -7.58
CA ASN A 195 -7.21 -6.98 -6.19
C ASN A 195 -8.29 -5.92 -5.91
N ASP A 196 -8.91 -5.33 -6.95
CA ASP A 196 -9.89 -4.25 -6.87
C ASP A 196 -9.37 -3.00 -6.13
N ILE A 197 -8.09 -2.68 -6.34
CA ILE A 197 -7.43 -1.50 -5.78
C ILE A 197 -7.12 -0.51 -6.90
N LYS A 198 -7.58 0.72 -6.74
CA LYS A 198 -7.31 1.82 -7.66
C LYS A 198 -5.95 2.45 -7.43
N LEU A 199 -5.29 2.86 -8.51
CA LEU A 199 -3.96 3.45 -8.47
C LEU A 199 -4.05 4.97 -8.53
N LEU A 200 -3.53 5.63 -7.50
CA LEU A 200 -3.29 7.08 -7.51
C LEU A 200 -1.86 7.34 -8.00
N VAL A 201 -1.73 8.15 -9.06
CA VAL A 201 -0.47 8.33 -9.77
C VAL A 201 0.26 9.58 -9.30
N ILE A 202 1.51 9.43 -8.83
CA ILE A 202 2.28 10.49 -8.18
C ILE A 202 3.51 10.86 -9.01
N TRP A 203 3.69 12.16 -9.29
CA TRP A 203 4.88 12.71 -9.95
C TRP A 203 5.75 13.48 -8.96
N ASN A 204 6.95 12.97 -8.64
CA ASN A 204 7.84 13.56 -7.63
C ASN A 204 9.26 13.88 -8.14
N ARG A 205 9.46 13.96 -9.47
CA ARG A 205 10.81 14.05 -10.05
C ARG A 205 11.41 15.46 -10.07
N PHE A 206 10.85 16.36 -9.26
CA PHE A 206 11.33 17.72 -9.03
C PHE A 206 11.53 17.97 -7.52
N ASN A 207 12.16 19.11 -7.21
CA ASN A 207 12.33 19.63 -5.85
C ASN A 207 12.28 21.18 -5.80
N ASP A 208 11.90 21.81 -6.92
CA ASP A 208 11.67 23.24 -7.03
C ASP A 208 10.36 23.42 -7.80
N ALA A 209 9.35 23.93 -7.11
CA ALA A 209 8.01 24.15 -7.64
C ALA A 209 7.78 25.64 -7.95
N ARG A 210 8.77 26.29 -8.59
CA ARG A 210 8.67 27.70 -9.00
C ARG A 210 8.74 27.89 -10.51
N GLY A 211 8.00 28.88 -11.00
CA GLY A 211 8.04 29.36 -12.37
C GLY A 211 7.16 28.57 -13.34
N LEU A 212 6.50 29.31 -14.23
CA LEU A 212 5.55 28.78 -15.21
C LEU A 212 6.15 27.71 -16.14
N GLY A 213 7.30 28.00 -16.73
CA GLY A 213 7.95 27.08 -17.66
C GLY A 213 8.41 25.78 -16.99
N ASN A 214 8.74 25.83 -15.69
CA ASN A 214 9.10 24.65 -14.92
C ASN A 214 7.86 23.78 -14.67
N GLY A 215 6.74 24.35 -14.21
CA GLY A 215 5.48 23.63 -14.03
C GLY A 215 5.01 22.94 -15.33
N GLN A 216 5.10 23.64 -16.46
CA GLN A 216 4.78 23.07 -17.78
C GLN A 216 5.74 21.94 -18.18
N SER A 217 7.03 22.07 -17.87
CA SER A 217 8.03 21.05 -18.19
C SER A 217 7.81 19.78 -17.37
N GLU A 218 7.56 19.91 -16.07
CA GLU A 218 7.28 18.80 -15.17
C GLU A 218 5.99 18.07 -15.56
N ALA A 219 4.91 18.81 -15.84
CA ALA A 219 3.64 18.23 -16.31
C ALA A 219 3.83 17.44 -17.62
N ARG A 220 4.53 17.99 -18.61
CA ARG A 220 4.78 17.29 -19.88
C ARG A 220 5.64 16.03 -19.69
N ALA A 221 6.60 16.06 -18.78
CA ALA A 221 7.40 14.90 -18.44
C ALA A 221 6.56 13.80 -17.77
N ALA A 222 5.68 14.18 -16.85
CA ALA A 222 4.72 13.27 -16.22
C ALA A 222 3.77 12.65 -17.26
N VAL A 223 3.15 13.47 -18.12
CA VAL A 223 2.27 13.04 -19.21
C VAL A 223 2.97 12.03 -20.14
N GLN A 224 4.24 12.29 -20.50
CA GLN A 224 4.98 11.37 -21.36
C GLN A 224 5.19 10.02 -20.69
N LEU A 225 5.58 10.00 -19.41
CA LEU A 225 5.82 8.75 -18.70
C LEU A 225 4.52 7.97 -18.44
N ALA A 226 3.41 8.66 -18.15
CA ALA A 226 2.09 8.06 -18.03
C ALA A 226 1.66 7.38 -19.34
N LYS A 227 1.91 8.02 -20.49
CA LYS A 227 1.64 7.42 -21.81
C LYS A 227 2.52 6.20 -22.08
N ASP A 228 3.80 6.29 -21.74
CA ASP A 228 4.75 5.18 -21.95
C ASP A 228 4.39 3.95 -21.12
N LEU A 229 3.80 4.15 -19.93
CA LEU A 229 3.25 3.09 -19.07
C LEU A 229 1.83 2.63 -19.45
N GLY A 230 1.21 3.27 -20.44
CA GLY A 230 -0.14 2.92 -20.88
C GLY A 230 -1.24 3.29 -19.89
N ILE A 231 -1.01 4.30 -19.03
CA ILE A 231 -2.03 4.80 -18.10
C ILE A 231 -3.21 5.37 -18.91
N PRO A 232 -4.46 4.96 -18.63
CA PRO A 232 -5.64 5.42 -19.35
C PRO A 232 -5.85 6.94 -19.32
N GLU A 233 -6.42 7.48 -20.39
CA GLU A 233 -6.88 8.87 -20.42
C GLU A 233 -7.94 9.12 -19.33
N GLY A 234 -8.01 10.33 -18.81
CA GLY A 234 -8.88 10.73 -17.69
C GLY A 234 -8.32 10.41 -16.31
N VAL A 235 -7.20 9.69 -16.20
CA VAL A 235 -6.53 9.48 -14.91
C VAL A 235 -5.87 10.78 -14.44
N ALA A 236 -6.03 11.11 -13.16
CA ALA A 236 -5.36 12.24 -12.53
C ALA A 236 -3.90 11.92 -12.19
N VAL A 237 -3.00 12.87 -12.43
CA VAL A 237 -1.58 12.78 -12.03
C VAL A 237 -1.28 13.87 -11.02
N PHE A 238 -0.76 13.48 -9.86
CA PHE A 238 -0.53 14.37 -8.73
C PHE A 238 0.93 14.85 -8.69
N ALA A 239 1.16 16.15 -8.86
CA ALA A 239 2.46 16.74 -8.56
C ALA A 239 2.74 16.72 -7.06
N ASP A 240 3.81 16.06 -6.65
CA ASP A 240 4.23 15.91 -5.25
C ASP A 240 5.06 17.11 -4.81
N ILE A 241 4.43 18.03 -4.06
CA ILE A 241 5.04 19.25 -3.55
C ILE A 241 5.28 19.11 -2.05
N GLU A 242 6.48 18.63 -1.71
CA GLU A 242 6.94 18.43 -0.35
C GLU A 242 7.05 19.75 0.44
N PRO A 243 6.92 19.72 1.78
CA PRO A 243 6.84 20.93 2.62
C PRO A 243 8.03 21.89 2.51
N ASP A 244 9.21 21.35 2.21
CA ASP A 244 10.46 22.12 2.12
C ASP A 244 10.76 22.60 0.69
N TYR A 245 9.93 22.23 -0.30
CA TYR A 245 10.12 22.69 -1.67
C TYR A 245 9.75 24.18 -1.79
N PRO A 246 10.60 24.99 -2.46
CA PRO A 246 10.18 26.33 -2.81
C PRO A 246 9.04 26.24 -3.84
N VAL A 247 7.97 27.01 -3.63
CA VAL A 247 6.77 26.98 -4.47
C VAL A 247 6.25 28.38 -4.78
N ASP A 248 5.74 28.60 -5.99
CA ASP A 248 5.02 29.82 -6.37
C ASP A 248 3.78 29.54 -7.23
N SER A 249 2.92 30.55 -7.38
CA SER A 249 1.68 30.44 -8.16
C SER A 249 1.93 30.17 -9.65
N SER A 250 3.08 30.62 -10.17
CA SER A 250 3.43 30.45 -11.58
C SER A 250 3.67 28.97 -11.91
N PHE A 251 4.31 28.21 -11.03
CA PHE A 251 4.46 26.76 -11.22
C PHE A 251 3.11 26.04 -11.25
N ILE A 252 2.23 26.37 -10.30
CA ILE A 252 0.89 25.75 -10.19
C ILE A 252 0.08 26.02 -11.47
N GLU A 253 0.09 27.26 -11.96
CA GLU A 253 -0.52 27.63 -13.24
C GLU A 253 0.11 26.85 -14.41
N GLY A 254 1.45 26.70 -14.42
CA GLY A 254 2.16 25.99 -15.48
C GLY A 254 1.85 24.50 -15.52
N TRP A 255 1.76 23.88 -14.34
CA TRP A 255 1.33 22.49 -14.17
C TRP A 255 -0.10 22.30 -14.69
N TYR A 256 -1.03 23.13 -14.22
CA TYR A 256 -2.43 23.11 -14.64
C TYR A 256 -2.57 23.24 -16.16
N GLN A 257 -1.98 24.27 -16.77
CA GLN A 257 -2.08 24.52 -18.21
C GLN A 257 -1.62 23.32 -19.05
N ALA A 258 -0.46 22.75 -18.71
CA ALA A 258 0.10 21.64 -19.48
C ALA A 258 -0.69 20.33 -19.26
N MET A 259 -1.25 20.10 -18.07
CA MET A 259 -2.13 18.97 -17.79
C MET A 259 -3.47 19.11 -18.52
N SER A 260 -4.09 20.29 -18.51
CA SER A 260 -5.36 20.55 -19.22
C SER A 260 -5.24 20.46 -20.75
N GLU A 261 -4.04 20.63 -21.30
CA GLU A 261 -3.74 20.37 -22.73
C GLU A 261 -3.47 18.87 -23.02
N SER A 262 -3.44 18.04 -21.98
CA SER A 262 -3.13 16.61 -22.05
C SER A 262 -4.41 15.76 -21.92
N PRO A 263 -4.32 14.43 -22.10
CA PRO A 263 -5.45 13.53 -21.85
C PRO A 263 -5.60 13.11 -20.37
N TYR A 264 -4.84 13.70 -19.44
CA TYR A 264 -4.87 13.39 -18.01
C TYR A 264 -5.35 14.59 -17.20
N GLU A 265 -5.88 14.32 -16.00
CA GLU A 265 -6.41 15.36 -15.11
C GLU A 265 -5.32 15.94 -14.19
N PRO A 266 -5.34 17.25 -13.89
CA PRO A 266 -4.36 17.86 -13.00
C PRO A 266 -4.65 17.49 -11.54
N GLY A 267 -3.65 16.92 -10.86
CA GLY A 267 -3.65 16.75 -9.41
C GLY A 267 -2.45 17.43 -8.76
N ILE A 268 -2.60 17.81 -7.48
CA ILE A 268 -1.50 18.33 -6.65
C ILE A 268 -1.58 17.68 -5.27
N TYR A 269 -0.45 17.17 -4.81
CA TYR A 269 -0.23 16.68 -3.45
C TYR A 269 0.63 17.66 -2.64
N GLY A 270 0.29 17.83 -1.36
CA GLY A 270 1.13 18.56 -0.40
C GLY A 270 0.34 19.06 0.81
N ILE A 271 0.95 19.92 1.63
CA ILE A 271 0.30 20.46 2.84
C ILE A 271 -0.50 21.75 2.50
N PHE A 272 -1.84 21.64 2.48
CA PHE A 272 -2.75 22.76 2.17
C PHE A 272 -3.33 23.51 3.39
N ASP A 273 -2.66 23.37 4.54
CA ASP A 273 -2.86 24.23 5.72
C ASP A 273 -2.68 25.72 5.33
N GLU A 274 -3.56 26.59 5.86
CA GLU A 274 -3.68 28.01 5.48
C GLU A 274 -2.36 28.79 5.57
N GLU A 275 -1.46 28.39 6.46
CA GLU A 275 -0.20 29.10 6.67
C GLU A 275 0.92 28.65 5.73
N LYS A 276 0.74 27.55 5.00
CA LYS A 276 1.77 26.95 4.15
C LYS A 276 1.94 27.68 2.84
N ALA A 277 3.18 27.66 2.33
CA ALA A 277 3.55 28.29 1.07
C ALA A 277 2.77 27.72 -0.11
N LEU A 278 2.56 26.39 -0.14
CA LEU A 278 1.77 25.72 -1.17
C LEU A 278 0.34 26.25 -1.22
N ARG A 279 -0.34 26.31 -0.07
CA ARG A 279 -1.70 26.84 0.03
C ARG A 279 -1.79 28.28 -0.49
N LYS A 280 -0.89 29.16 -0.04
CA LYS A 280 -0.82 30.56 -0.50
C LYS A 280 -0.56 30.68 -2.00
N ALA A 281 0.34 29.86 -2.55
CA ALA A 281 0.64 29.83 -3.98
C ALA A 281 -0.56 29.33 -4.81
N PHE A 282 -1.26 28.30 -4.33
CA PHE A 282 -2.44 27.76 -5.00
C PHE A 282 -3.58 28.77 -5.01
N ASP A 283 -3.89 29.38 -3.86
CA ASP A 283 -4.94 30.39 -3.74
C ASP A 283 -4.67 31.59 -4.67
N GLN A 284 -3.40 32.00 -4.79
CA GLN A 284 -3.01 33.05 -5.72
C GLN A 284 -3.21 32.64 -7.19
N ALA A 285 -2.83 31.41 -7.58
CA ALA A 285 -3.05 30.92 -8.94
C ALA A 285 -4.55 30.81 -9.26
N ALA A 286 -5.34 30.25 -8.33
CA ALA A 286 -6.79 30.11 -8.44
C ALA A 286 -7.53 31.46 -8.56
N ALA A 287 -7.06 32.50 -7.86
CA ALA A 287 -7.63 33.83 -7.94
C ALA A 287 -7.46 34.47 -9.34
N GLU A 288 -6.40 34.09 -10.06
CA GLU A 288 -6.12 34.56 -11.42
C GLU A 288 -6.72 33.64 -12.50
N ASN A 289 -7.07 32.41 -12.15
CA ASN A 289 -7.58 31.37 -13.04
C ASN A 289 -8.63 30.48 -12.34
N SER A 290 -9.90 30.90 -12.31
CA SER A 290 -10.96 30.14 -11.61
C SER A 290 -11.12 28.68 -12.07
N PRO A 291 -10.99 28.34 -13.37
CA PRO A 291 -10.93 26.94 -13.80
C PRO A 291 -9.87 26.06 -13.10
N LEU A 292 -8.76 26.65 -12.66
CA LEU A 292 -7.73 25.92 -11.92
C LEU A 292 -8.26 25.38 -10.58
N LEU A 293 -9.05 26.20 -9.87
CA LEU A 293 -9.68 25.81 -8.59
C LEU A 293 -10.68 24.65 -8.78
N GLU A 294 -11.48 24.73 -9.83
CA GLU A 294 -12.60 23.81 -10.07
C GLU A 294 -12.15 22.47 -10.65
N ASN A 295 -11.02 22.43 -11.37
CA ASN A 295 -10.60 21.25 -12.13
C ASN A 295 -9.30 20.62 -11.62
N THR A 296 -8.62 21.20 -10.62
CA THR A 296 -7.42 20.59 -10.03
C THR A 296 -7.75 19.78 -8.79
N TYR A 297 -7.46 18.48 -8.85
CA TYR A 297 -7.61 17.56 -7.72
C TYR A 297 -6.58 17.84 -6.63
N ILE A 298 -7.03 18.03 -5.39
CA ILE A 298 -6.18 18.27 -4.23
C ILE A 298 -6.10 17.03 -3.35
N TRP A 299 -4.89 16.49 -3.18
CA TRP A 299 -4.59 15.50 -2.16
C TRP A 299 -3.77 16.16 -1.05
N THR A 300 -4.40 16.44 0.08
CA THR A 300 -3.76 17.19 1.17
C THR A 300 -3.09 16.26 2.17
N ALA A 301 -1.93 16.67 2.71
CA ALA A 301 -1.28 16.05 3.87
C ALA A 301 -1.60 16.80 5.19
N ALA A 302 -2.67 17.61 5.20
CA ALA A 302 -3.10 18.41 6.34
C ALA A 302 -4.54 18.09 6.76
N PRO A 303 -4.82 17.95 8.07
CA PRO A 303 -3.86 17.85 9.17
C PRO A 303 -3.28 16.42 9.29
N ASN A 304 -2.09 16.25 9.87
CA ASN A 304 -1.57 14.91 10.18
C ASN A 304 -2.15 14.43 11.53
N LYS A 305 -2.90 13.33 11.52
CA LYS A 305 -3.48 12.66 12.71
C LYS A 305 -2.67 11.44 13.19
N GLY A 306 -1.72 10.99 12.39
CA GLY A 306 -0.92 9.79 12.62
C GLY A 306 -1.54 8.53 12.03
N ILE A 307 -0.70 7.50 11.90
CA ILE A 307 -1.06 6.21 11.32
C ILE A 307 -2.11 5.49 12.18
N THR A 308 -3.15 4.97 11.54
CA THR A 308 -4.16 4.11 12.16
C THR A 308 -4.53 2.95 11.24
N THR A 309 -5.20 1.94 11.79
CA THR A 309 -5.90 0.93 10.98
C THR A 309 -7.11 1.56 10.28
N GLN A 310 -7.60 0.92 9.22
CA GLN A 310 -8.83 1.32 8.53
C GLN A 310 -10.01 1.47 9.49
N ALA A 311 -10.17 0.54 10.44
CA ALA A 311 -11.26 0.56 11.42
C ALA A 311 -11.15 1.71 12.44
N GLN A 312 -9.97 2.32 12.55
CA GLN A 312 -9.66 3.42 13.44
C GLN A 312 -9.27 4.69 12.66
N ALA A 313 -9.61 4.75 11.37
CA ALA A 313 -9.37 5.94 10.57
C ALA A 313 -10.10 7.15 11.18
N PRO A 314 -9.49 8.35 11.14
CA PRO A 314 -10.13 9.54 11.65
C PRO A 314 -11.38 9.89 10.82
N GLU A 315 -12.26 10.71 11.38
CA GLU A 315 -13.32 11.34 10.60
C GLU A 315 -12.71 12.21 9.49
N TYR A 316 -13.23 12.09 8.27
CA TYR A 316 -12.70 12.79 7.09
C TYR A 316 -12.84 14.31 7.23
N LYS A 317 -11.72 14.97 7.53
CA LYS A 317 -11.62 16.43 7.74
C LYS A 317 -10.32 16.98 7.14
N PRO A 318 -10.11 16.86 5.82
CA PRO A 318 -8.97 17.46 5.14
C PRO A 318 -8.97 18.99 5.27
N GLU A 319 -7.78 19.57 5.34
CA GLU A 319 -7.57 21.00 5.15
C GLU A 319 -7.16 21.29 3.70
N ALA A 320 -7.98 22.08 3.01
CA ALA A 320 -7.80 22.47 1.61
C ALA A 320 -8.46 23.84 1.35
N PRO A 321 -8.17 24.51 0.21
CA PRO A 321 -8.89 25.70 -0.23
C PRO A 321 -10.40 25.48 -0.29
N GLU A 322 -11.18 26.49 0.10
CA GLU A 322 -12.63 26.45 -0.04
C GLU A 322 -13.02 26.30 -1.52
N ASN A 323 -14.06 25.49 -1.79
CA ASN A 323 -14.56 25.19 -3.14
C ASN A 323 -13.56 24.48 -4.06
N SER A 324 -12.45 23.95 -3.51
CA SER A 324 -11.53 23.11 -4.29
C SER A 324 -12.05 21.68 -4.45
N LEU A 325 -11.53 21.00 -5.47
CA LEU A 325 -11.81 19.61 -5.75
C LEU A 325 -10.93 18.70 -4.88
N ILE A 326 -11.37 18.39 -3.66
CA ILE A 326 -10.60 17.57 -2.73
C ILE A 326 -10.67 16.09 -3.14
N ALA A 327 -9.54 15.54 -3.58
CA ALA A 327 -9.37 14.14 -3.92
C ALA A 327 -9.25 13.25 -2.69
N GLY A 328 -8.47 13.69 -1.71
CA GLY A 328 -8.21 12.92 -0.52
C GLY A 328 -7.27 13.58 0.47
N TRP A 329 -6.92 12.80 1.47
CA TRP A 329 -6.22 13.23 2.66
C TRP A 329 -5.24 12.16 3.14
N GLN A 330 -3.95 12.48 3.10
CA GLN A 330 -2.94 11.73 3.83
C GLN A 330 -2.94 12.17 5.29
N TYR A 331 -3.51 11.33 6.15
CA TYR A 331 -3.68 11.67 7.56
C TYR A 331 -2.59 11.06 8.45
N GLY A 332 -1.77 10.13 7.95
CA GLY A 332 -0.71 9.50 8.73
C GLY A 332 0.45 9.09 7.84
N ILE A 333 1.66 9.20 8.38
CA ILE A 333 2.93 8.94 7.67
C ILE A 333 3.79 7.90 8.40
N ASP A 334 4.60 7.17 7.64
CA ASP A 334 5.66 6.26 8.10
C ASP A 334 5.16 5.17 9.06
N ALA A 335 4.23 4.32 8.60
CA ALA A 335 3.84 3.14 9.34
C ALA A 335 5.04 2.20 9.58
N LYS A 336 5.25 1.80 10.84
CA LYS A 336 6.39 0.93 11.22
C LYS A 336 6.20 -0.54 10.82
N ALA A 337 4.96 -1.01 10.80
CA ALA A 337 4.65 -2.42 10.54
C ALA A 337 4.77 -2.76 9.05
N CYS A 338 4.28 -1.87 8.19
CA CYS A 338 4.40 -1.93 6.74
C CYS A 338 4.80 -0.53 6.29
N ASN A 339 5.79 -0.39 5.41
CA ASN A 339 6.33 0.91 4.97
C ASN A 339 5.35 1.66 4.05
N ILE A 340 4.29 2.22 4.65
CA ILE A 340 3.16 2.88 3.99
C ILE A 340 2.71 4.12 4.76
N ASP A 341 2.00 4.99 4.06
CA ASP A 341 1.25 6.10 4.61
C ASP A 341 -0.25 5.79 4.52
N THR A 342 -1.06 6.38 5.41
CA THR A 342 -2.50 6.10 5.50
C THR A 342 -3.35 7.27 5.03
N ASN A 343 -4.35 6.94 4.22
CA ASN A 343 -5.13 7.92 3.49
C ASN A 343 -6.64 7.67 3.58
N LEU A 344 -7.39 8.76 3.43
CA LEU A 344 -8.83 8.75 3.18
C LEU A 344 -9.11 9.53 1.90
N PHE A 345 -10.00 9.01 1.06
CA PHE A 345 -10.33 9.61 -0.24
C PHE A 345 -11.83 9.81 -0.37
N ASN A 346 -12.24 10.90 -1.01
CA ASN A 346 -13.61 11.03 -1.47
C ASN A 346 -13.86 9.97 -2.55
N LYS A 347 -14.94 9.17 -2.44
CA LYS A 347 -15.25 8.10 -3.40
C LYS A 347 -15.32 8.57 -4.85
N ASP A 348 -15.71 9.82 -5.10
CA ASP A 348 -15.78 10.37 -6.47
C ASP A 348 -14.40 10.41 -7.15
N ILE A 349 -13.30 10.39 -6.38
CA ILE A 349 -11.96 10.33 -6.97
C ILE A 349 -11.73 9.03 -7.75
N LEU A 350 -12.42 7.93 -7.40
CA LEU A 350 -12.16 6.61 -7.99
C LEU A 350 -12.36 6.58 -9.51
N ASP A 351 -13.14 7.52 -10.06
CA ASP A 351 -13.39 7.65 -11.50
C ASP A 351 -12.19 8.22 -12.27
N VAL A 352 -11.26 8.90 -11.59
CA VAL A 352 -10.03 9.46 -12.17
C VAL A 352 -8.77 8.77 -11.66
N LEU A 353 -8.90 7.57 -11.06
CA LEU A 353 -7.78 6.72 -10.68
C LEU A 353 -7.63 5.54 -11.64
N TRP A 354 -6.39 5.09 -11.86
CA TRP A 354 -6.06 4.00 -12.79
C TRP A 354 -6.62 2.66 -12.28
#